data_AF-A0A370IC92-F1
#
_entry.id   AF-A0A370IC92-F1
#
_cell.length_a   1.000
_cell.length_b   1.000
_cell.length_c   1.000
_cell.angle_alpha   90.00
_cell.angle_beta   90.00
_cell.angle_gamma   90.00
#
_symmetry.space_group_name_H-M   'P 1'
#
loop_
_entity.id
_entity.type
_entity.pdbx_description
1 polymer ?
#
loop_
_entity_poly.entity_id
_entity_poly.type
_entity_poly.pdbx_seq_one_letter_code
_entity_poly.pdbx_strand_id
1 'polypeptide(L)'
;MSDASLFGHDPWWLVVLKSILIFIFLLLIPMLAVLIERKVVAWMQMRIGPNRVGPRGYLQSIADGVKMLLKEDIVPAMVDKPIYILAPVISLIPAVMAFAVIPFGPSVSWFGTQSPLQLTDMPVGVLYILAMASVGVYGIVLAGWASGSTYPLLGGLRSTAQVISYEIAMAACFAAVFLLTGTMSTSGIVDAQWGTWNVWLLLPSFVIYAVSMVGETNRAPFDLPEAEGELVGGFHTEYSSLKFAMFMMAEYINMGTVSALATTLFFGGWHAPFPLNLWDGANSGWWPVLWFTAKVWIFLFVFIWLRGTLPRLRYDQFMNLGWKLLIPVSLLWVMVVAALKVLQDNGYHVQTAGLIGGGIVVSLLLLGAVLRAGHRGDDHTRVEPGEAQVYAGFPVPPMPEQPAKQGPKPGLFEPLGGFWVTFVTMFKKKNTEQYPEEKVPTAPRYHGRHQLNRHPDGLEKCIGCELCAWACPADAIYVEGADNTETERFSPGERYGRVYQINYLRCIGCGLCIEACPTRALTMTNEYEMADNNRASLIFEKEDLLAPLRSGMLPPPHAMYPGATDEDYYLGKVPGPEATVDVPGGPGHVAAPQPAAAGAEGGAR
;
A
#
# COMPACT_ATOMS: atom_id res chain seq x y z
N MET A 1 32.63 -9.75 -26.50
CA MET A 1 32.76 -9.81 -27.97
C MET A 1 31.41 -10.21 -28.53
N SER A 2 30.40 -9.38 -28.30
CA SER A 2 29.15 -9.43 -29.04
C SER A 2 29.38 -8.80 -30.41
N ASP A 3 29.57 -9.63 -31.44
CA ASP A 3 29.61 -9.16 -32.81
C ASP A 3 28.18 -8.77 -33.22
N ALA A 4 27.95 -7.50 -33.57
CA ALA A 4 26.63 -7.02 -33.99
C ALA A 4 26.12 -7.78 -35.25
N SER A 5 27.02 -8.43 -35.98
CA SER A 5 26.74 -9.32 -37.11
C SER A 5 25.99 -10.60 -36.74
N LEU A 6 25.97 -11.01 -35.46
CA LEU A 6 25.23 -12.19 -34.99
C LEU A 6 23.71 -11.95 -34.91
N PHE A 7 23.27 -10.70 -34.90
CA PHE A 7 21.86 -10.34 -34.79
C PHE A 7 21.19 -10.32 -36.17
N GLY A 8 19.97 -10.86 -36.26
CA GLY A 8 19.19 -10.92 -37.51
C GLY A 8 19.40 -12.18 -38.37
N HIS A 9 20.29 -13.09 -37.98
CA HIS A 9 20.48 -14.40 -38.61
C HIS A 9 19.85 -15.56 -37.82
N ASP A 10 19.14 -15.25 -36.74
CA ASP A 10 18.41 -16.24 -35.94
C ASP A 10 17.28 -16.89 -36.76
N PRO A 11 17.11 -18.22 -36.69
CA PRO A 11 15.95 -18.88 -37.27
C PRO A 11 14.64 -18.34 -36.71
N TRP A 12 13.60 -18.21 -37.55
CA TRP A 12 12.30 -17.65 -37.14
C TRP A 12 11.69 -18.34 -35.91
N TRP A 13 11.85 -19.66 -35.79
CA TRP A 13 11.32 -20.43 -34.65
C TRP A 13 12.02 -20.06 -33.33
N LEU A 14 13.31 -19.72 -33.40
CA LEU A 14 14.11 -19.30 -32.26
C LEU A 14 13.74 -17.88 -31.83
N VAL A 15 13.45 -17.00 -32.78
CA VAL A 15 12.91 -15.64 -32.51
C VAL A 15 11.55 -15.72 -31.82
N VAL A 16 10.65 -16.61 -32.27
CA VAL A 16 9.35 -16.84 -31.62
C VAL A 16 9.53 -17.39 -30.21
N LEU A 17 10.40 -18.39 -30.05
CA LEU A 17 10.70 -18.98 -28.73
C LEU A 17 11.25 -17.93 -27.76
N LYS A 18 12.25 -17.14 -28.17
CA LYS A 18 12.79 -16.03 -27.37
C LYS A 18 11.72 -15.01 -27.00
N SER A 19 10.89 -14.60 -27.96
CA SER A 19 9.79 -13.66 -27.71
C SER A 19 8.81 -14.19 -26.65
N ILE A 20 8.44 -15.48 -26.73
CA ILE A 20 7.57 -16.11 -25.74
C ILE A 20 8.24 -16.18 -24.36
N LEU A 21 9.53 -16.53 -24.29
CA LEU A 21 10.27 -16.60 -23.03
C LEU A 21 10.41 -15.22 -22.38
N ILE A 22 10.70 -14.18 -23.16
CA ILE A 22 10.72 -12.79 -22.67
C ILE A 22 9.33 -12.39 -22.19
N PHE A 23 8.28 -12.68 -22.95
CA PHE A 23 6.90 -12.38 -22.54
C PHE A 23 6.53 -13.07 -21.22
N ILE A 24 6.87 -14.36 -21.06
CA ILE A 24 6.66 -15.09 -19.79
C ILE A 24 7.45 -14.45 -18.65
N PHE A 25 8.72 -14.11 -18.88
CA PHE A 25 9.55 -13.42 -17.89
C PHE A 25 8.90 -12.09 -17.45
N LEU A 26 8.38 -11.31 -18.39
CA LEU A 26 7.69 -10.05 -18.11
C LEU A 26 6.36 -10.22 -17.39
N LEU A 27 5.63 -11.30 -17.61
CA LEU A 27 4.42 -11.60 -16.83
C LEU A 27 4.73 -12.08 -15.41
N LEU A 28 5.89 -12.73 -15.22
CA LEU A 28 6.32 -13.18 -13.89
C LEU A 28 6.78 -12.03 -13.00
N ILE A 29 7.38 -10.97 -13.56
CA ILE A 29 7.78 -9.76 -12.80
C ILE A 29 6.61 -9.18 -11.99
N PRO A 30 5.49 -8.70 -12.58
CA PRO A 30 4.39 -8.10 -11.83
C PRO A 30 3.76 -9.11 -10.86
N MET A 31 3.59 -10.37 -11.29
CA MET A 31 2.97 -11.40 -10.46
C MET A 31 3.75 -11.64 -9.16
N LEU A 32 5.08 -11.67 -9.24
CA LEU A 32 5.96 -11.84 -8.08
C LEU A 32 6.16 -10.51 -7.33
N ALA A 33 6.31 -9.39 -8.04
CA ALA A 33 6.60 -8.08 -7.47
C ALA A 33 5.46 -7.62 -6.56
N VAL A 34 4.20 -7.77 -7.00
CA VAL A 34 3.02 -7.43 -6.17
C VAL A 34 2.99 -8.25 -4.87
N LEU A 35 3.32 -9.54 -4.95
CA LEU A 35 3.33 -10.42 -3.78
C LEU A 35 4.46 -10.06 -2.81
N ILE A 36 5.66 -9.83 -3.35
CA ILE A 36 6.83 -9.44 -2.57
C ILE A 36 6.60 -8.07 -1.93
N GLU A 37 6.08 -7.11 -2.68
CA GLU A 37 5.73 -5.77 -2.19
C GLU A 37 4.77 -5.85 -1.00
N ARG A 38 3.67 -6.62 -1.10
CA ARG A 38 2.74 -6.83 0.01
C ARG A 38 3.41 -7.40 1.26
N LYS A 39 4.34 -8.35 1.08
CA LYS A 39 5.06 -8.98 2.21
C LYS A 39 6.11 -8.06 2.83
N VAL A 40 6.92 -7.40 2.00
CA VAL A 40 8.02 -6.54 2.44
C VAL A 40 7.49 -5.29 3.12
N VAL A 41 6.47 -4.63 2.56
CA VAL A 41 5.83 -3.45 3.20
C VAL A 41 5.16 -3.86 4.51
N ALA A 42 4.51 -5.04 4.57
CA ALA A 42 3.97 -5.56 5.81
C ALA A 42 5.07 -5.74 6.88
N TRP A 43 6.23 -6.28 6.52
CA TRP A 43 7.35 -6.44 7.44
C TRP A 43 7.93 -5.11 7.94
N MET A 44 8.07 -4.11 7.06
CA MET A 44 8.48 -2.75 7.47
C MET A 44 7.50 -2.15 8.49
N GLN A 45 6.20 -2.42 8.33
CA GLN A 45 5.10 -1.99 9.20
C GLN A 45 4.88 -2.90 10.41
N MET A 46 5.80 -3.84 10.70
CA MET A 46 5.70 -4.79 11.82
C MET A 46 4.44 -5.69 11.79
N ARG A 47 3.86 -5.87 10.60
CA ARG A 47 2.70 -6.73 10.36
C ARG A 47 3.00 -7.93 9.47
N ILE A 48 2.13 -8.92 9.54
CA ILE A 48 2.25 -10.14 8.74
C ILE A 48 1.62 -9.87 7.36
N GLY A 49 2.37 -10.17 6.30
CA GLY A 49 1.86 -10.11 4.92
C GLY A 49 0.93 -11.28 4.60
N PRO A 50 0.48 -11.42 3.34
CA PRO A 50 -0.46 -12.48 2.94
C PRO A 50 0.03 -13.88 3.35
N ASN A 51 -0.78 -14.62 4.14
CA ASN A 51 -0.45 -15.94 4.67
C ASN A 51 -1.48 -17.05 4.34
N ARG A 52 -2.63 -16.73 3.72
CA ARG A 52 -3.77 -17.65 3.53
C ARG A 52 -3.80 -18.41 2.21
N VAL A 53 -3.77 -17.69 1.09
CA VAL A 53 -4.04 -18.28 -0.23
C VAL A 53 -2.80 -19.07 -0.70
N GLY A 54 -2.86 -20.40 -0.54
CA GLY A 54 -1.74 -21.31 -0.78
C GLY A 54 -0.71 -21.31 0.36
N PRO A 55 0.40 -22.07 0.22
CA PRO A 55 1.43 -22.14 1.24
C PRO A 55 2.05 -20.76 1.47
N ARG A 56 1.89 -20.21 2.67
CA ARG A 56 2.38 -18.85 3.04
C ARG A 56 1.88 -17.74 2.11
N GLY A 57 0.70 -17.89 1.48
CA GLY A 57 0.10 -16.86 0.63
C GLY A 57 0.67 -16.74 -0.79
N TYR A 58 1.50 -17.69 -1.27
CA TYR A 58 2.15 -17.59 -2.60
C TYR A 58 1.19 -17.60 -3.79
N LEU A 59 -0.03 -18.12 -3.63
CA LEU A 59 -1.01 -18.21 -4.71
C LEU A 59 -1.91 -16.96 -4.80
N GLN A 60 -1.67 -15.93 -3.97
CA GLN A 60 -2.49 -14.72 -3.93
C GLN A 60 -2.52 -13.98 -5.27
N SER A 61 -1.37 -13.77 -5.93
CA SER A 61 -1.34 -13.04 -7.20
C SER A 61 -2.10 -13.76 -8.31
N ILE A 62 -2.13 -15.10 -8.27
CA ILE A 62 -2.92 -15.91 -9.21
C ILE A 62 -4.41 -15.71 -8.94
N ALA A 63 -4.83 -15.74 -7.67
CA ALA A 63 -6.21 -15.47 -7.29
C ALA A 63 -6.66 -14.04 -7.70
N ASP A 64 -5.79 -13.05 -7.55
CA ASP A 64 -6.05 -11.68 -8.01
C ASP A 64 -6.18 -11.62 -9.54
N GLY A 65 -5.36 -12.36 -10.29
CA GLY A 65 -5.47 -12.46 -11.75
C GLY A 65 -6.79 -13.13 -12.20
N VAL A 66 -7.17 -14.25 -11.57
CA VAL A 66 -8.45 -14.93 -11.84
C VAL A 66 -9.63 -14.01 -11.49
N LYS A 67 -9.54 -13.27 -10.38
CA LYS A 67 -10.54 -12.26 -10.02
C LYS A 67 -10.68 -11.22 -11.12
N MET A 68 -9.58 -10.68 -11.65
CA MET A 68 -9.65 -9.67 -12.71
C MET A 68 -10.26 -10.23 -14.01
N LEU A 69 -10.03 -11.51 -14.34
CA LEU A 69 -10.62 -12.16 -15.51
C LEU A 69 -12.14 -12.40 -15.35
N LEU A 70 -12.59 -12.79 -14.16
CA LEU A 70 -14.00 -13.06 -13.86
C LEU A 70 -14.79 -11.79 -13.49
N LYS A 71 -14.10 -10.69 -13.20
CA LYS A 71 -14.74 -9.43 -12.85
C LYS A 71 -15.43 -8.85 -14.07
N GLU A 72 -16.64 -8.33 -13.86
CA GLU A 72 -17.43 -7.66 -14.89
C GLU A 72 -16.68 -6.48 -15.51
N ASP A 73 -16.58 -6.50 -16.84
CA ASP A 73 -16.00 -5.42 -17.64
C ASP A 73 -17.08 -4.38 -17.98
N ILE A 74 -17.03 -3.23 -17.31
CA ILE A 74 -18.00 -2.14 -17.48
C ILE A 74 -17.42 -1.12 -18.47
N VAL A 75 -18.22 -0.77 -19.47
CA VAL A 75 -17.95 0.34 -20.40
C VAL A 75 -19.02 1.41 -20.15
N PRO A 76 -18.67 2.56 -19.53
CA PRO A 76 -19.65 3.60 -19.23
C PRO A 76 -20.27 4.19 -20.52
N ALA A 77 -21.47 4.76 -20.42
CA ALA A 77 -22.19 5.24 -21.61
C ALA A 77 -21.62 6.52 -22.23
N MET A 78 -20.96 7.37 -21.44
CA MET A 78 -20.45 8.68 -21.86
C MET A 78 -19.01 8.66 -22.41
N VAL A 79 -18.37 7.48 -22.50
CA VAL A 79 -16.97 7.36 -22.94
C VAL A 79 -16.84 7.27 -24.46
N ASP A 80 -15.68 7.71 -24.96
CA ASP A 80 -15.25 7.44 -26.33
C ASP A 80 -14.82 5.96 -26.43
N LYS A 81 -15.72 5.10 -26.93
CA LYS A 81 -15.52 3.64 -26.92
C LYS A 81 -14.23 3.17 -27.61
N PRO A 82 -13.90 3.63 -28.84
CA PRO A 82 -12.65 3.22 -29.50
C PRO A 82 -11.41 3.55 -28.67
N ILE A 83 -11.28 4.80 -28.21
CA ILE A 83 -10.09 5.24 -27.47
C ILE A 83 -10.04 4.57 -26.09
N TYR A 84 -11.19 4.42 -25.44
CA TYR A 84 -11.31 3.78 -24.13
C TYR A 84 -10.79 2.34 -24.14
N ILE A 85 -11.11 1.56 -25.19
CA ILE A 85 -10.63 0.17 -25.34
C ILE A 85 -9.16 0.12 -25.77
N LEU A 86 -8.71 1.06 -26.59
CA LEU A 86 -7.35 1.05 -27.15
C LEU A 86 -6.29 1.61 -26.18
N ALA A 87 -6.65 2.52 -25.29
CA ALA A 87 -5.70 3.17 -24.38
C ALA A 87 -4.89 2.19 -23.49
N PRO A 88 -5.49 1.16 -22.85
CA PRO A 88 -4.72 0.15 -22.11
C PRO A 88 -3.76 -0.65 -23.01
N VAL A 89 -4.15 -0.91 -24.27
CA VAL A 89 -3.31 -1.62 -25.25
C VAL A 89 -2.10 -0.77 -25.64
N ILE A 90 -2.32 0.54 -25.87
CA ILE A 90 -1.26 1.50 -26.19
C ILE A 90 -0.27 1.65 -25.03
N SER A 91 -0.71 1.49 -23.78
CA SER A 91 0.20 1.51 -22.63
C SER A 91 0.99 0.21 -22.48
N LEU A 92 0.34 -0.94 -22.69
CA LEU A 92 0.96 -2.25 -22.46
C LEU A 92 1.95 -2.67 -23.55
N ILE A 93 1.63 -2.46 -24.82
CA ILE A 93 2.48 -2.92 -25.94
C ILE A 93 3.89 -2.32 -25.86
N PRO A 94 4.08 -0.99 -25.72
CA PRO A 94 5.41 -0.39 -25.62
C PRO A 94 6.19 -0.88 -24.40
N ALA A 95 5.52 -1.10 -23.26
CA ALA A 95 6.15 -1.63 -22.06
C ALA A 95 6.76 -3.01 -22.30
N VAL A 96 6.08 -3.89 -23.04
CA VAL A 96 6.59 -5.22 -23.44
C VAL A 96 7.69 -5.09 -24.50
N MET A 97 7.48 -4.25 -25.51
CA MET A 97 8.40 -4.07 -26.63
C MET A 97 9.75 -3.50 -26.20
N ALA A 98 9.80 -2.66 -25.17
CA ALA A 98 11.04 -2.09 -24.64
C ALA A 98 12.09 -3.16 -24.23
N PHE A 99 11.65 -4.33 -23.79
CA PHE A 99 12.54 -5.43 -23.39
C PHE A 99 13.18 -6.18 -24.57
N ALA A 100 12.73 -5.95 -25.81
CA ALA A 100 13.31 -6.60 -26.99
C ALA A 100 14.81 -6.32 -27.17
N VAL A 101 15.27 -5.15 -26.72
CA VAL A 101 16.65 -4.67 -26.91
C VAL A 101 17.50 -4.83 -25.64
N ILE A 102 16.98 -5.44 -24.59
CA ILE A 102 17.71 -5.58 -23.32
C ILE A 102 18.51 -6.90 -23.30
N PRO A 103 19.83 -6.87 -23.02
CA PRO A 103 20.67 -8.06 -22.99
C PRO A 103 20.56 -8.83 -21.66
N PHE A 104 20.19 -10.12 -21.72
CA PHE A 104 20.03 -10.99 -20.54
C PHE A 104 21.26 -11.86 -20.22
N GLY A 105 21.98 -12.31 -21.25
CA GLY A 105 23.22 -13.10 -21.10
C GLY A 105 24.01 -13.25 -22.42
N PRO A 106 25.26 -13.73 -22.35
CA PRO A 106 26.14 -13.86 -23.52
C PRO A 106 25.55 -14.77 -24.61
N SER A 107 26.29 -14.99 -25.69
CA SER A 107 25.93 -16.01 -26.67
C SER A 107 25.90 -17.40 -26.03
N VAL A 108 24.77 -18.09 -26.20
CA VAL A 108 24.57 -19.45 -25.67
C VAL A 108 24.04 -20.35 -26.80
N SER A 109 24.39 -21.63 -26.72
CA SER A 109 23.91 -22.64 -27.64
C SER A 109 22.44 -23.00 -27.36
N TRP A 110 21.55 -22.60 -28.26
CA TRP A 110 20.16 -23.03 -28.37
C TRP A 110 20.09 -24.25 -29.28
N PHE A 111 20.01 -25.46 -28.71
CA PHE A 111 19.84 -26.70 -29.48
C PHE A 111 20.82 -26.85 -30.67
N GLY A 112 22.08 -26.42 -30.49
CA GLY A 112 23.12 -26.44 -31.53
C GLY A 112 23.33 -25.13 -32.30
N THR A 113 22.44 -24.14 -32.17
CA THR A 113 22.60 -22.80 -32.76
C THR A 113 23.10 -21.81 -31.71
N GLN A 114 24.21 -21.11 -31.97
CA GLN A 114 24.74 -20.09 -31.06
C GLN A 114 23.99 -18.79 -31.28
N SER A 115 23.32 -18.28 -30.25
CA SER A 115 22.56 -17.04 -30.35
C SER A 115 22.66 -16.24 -29.05
N PRO A 116 22.83 -14.90 -29.10
CA PRO A 116 22.84 -14.05 -27.92
C PRO A 116 21.53 -14.17 -27.13
N LEU A 117 21.59 -14.09 -25.79
CA LEU A 117 20.38 -13.99 -24.95
C LEU A 117 19.84 -12.55 -24.98
N GLN A 118 19.50 -12.11 -26.17
CA GLN A 118 18.87 -10.84 -26.51
C GLN A 118 18.02 -11.10 -27.76
N LEU A 119 16.86 -10.44 -27.88
CA LEU A 119 15.97 -10.66 -29.02
C LEU A 119 16.50 -9.95 -30.27
N THR A 120 16.85 -8.67 -30.15
CA THR A 120 17.46 -7.89 -31.22
C THR A 120 18.37 -6.82 -30.63
N ASP A 121 19.41 -6.43 -31.35
CA ASP A 121 20.21 -5.26 -31.02
C ASP A 121 20.22 -4.29 -32.19
N MET A 122 20.19 -3.00 -31.89
CA MET A 122 20.19 -1.93 -32.89
C MET A 122 21.23 -0.88 -32.51
N PRO A 123 21.87 -0.20 -33.47
CA PRO A 123 22.83 0.87 -33.18
C PRO A 123 22.25 1.98 -32.29
N VAL A 124 20.93 2.17 -32.34
CA VAL A 124 20.16 3.18 -31.57
C VAL A 124 19.29 2.54 -30.47
N GLY A 125 19.76 1.43 -29.87
CA GLY A 125 18.97 0.61 -28.95
C GLY A 125 18.39 1.35 -27.74
N VAL A 126 19.16 2.22 -27.08
CA VAL A 126 18.65 3.00 -25.93
C VAL A 126 17.63 4.05 -26.36
N LEU A 127 17.79 4.66 -27.55
CA LEU A 127 16.81 5.62 -28.09
C LEU A 127 15.48 4.94 -28.46
N TYR A 128 15.54 3.68 -28.92
CA TYR A 128 14.34 2.87 -29.13
C TYR A 128 13.54 2.69 -27.83
N ILE A 129 14.22 2.43 -26.70
CA ILE A 129 13.56 2.26 -25.41
C ILE A 129 12.92 3.57 -24.94
N LEU A 130 13.61 4.71 -25.09
CA LEU A 130 13.02 6.03 -24.83
C LEU A 130 11.77 6.26 -25.68
N ALA A 131 11.83 5.97 -26.99
CA ALA A 131 10.67 6.13 -27.87
C ALA A 131 9.48 5.26 -27.43
N MET A 132 9.72 4.02 -26.98
CA MET A 132 8.66 3.17 -26.45
C MET A 132 8.09 3.71 -25.13
N ALA A 133 8.92 4.25 -24.24
CA ALA A 133 8.46 4.91 -23.02
C ALA A 133 7.56 6.10 -23.34
N SER A 134 7.97 6.99 -24.26
CA SER A 134 7.14 8.13 -24.68
C SER A 134 5.80 7.69 -25.28
N VAL A 135 5.77 6.60 -26.06
CA VAL A 135 4.51 6.05 -26.61
C VAL A 135 3.60 5.53 -25.50
N GLY A 136 4.15 4.92 -24.44
CA GLY A 136 3.40 4.46 -23.28
C GLY A 136 2.64 5.59 -22.57
N VAL A 137 3.22 6.80 -22.52
CA VAL A 137 2.59 7.99 -21.92
C VAL A 137 1.34 8.43 -22.67
N TYR A 138 1.27 8.26 -23.99
CA TYR A 138 0.04 8.54 -24.74
C TYR A 138 -1.13 7.66 -24.27
N GLY A 139 -0.86 6.42 -23.85
CA GLY A 139 -1.88 5.55 -23.26
C GLY A 139 -2.52 6.18 -22.01
N ILE A 140 -1.73 6.85 -21.17
CA ILE A 140 -2.20 7.51 -19.94
C ILE A 140 -3.09 8.73 -20.25
N VAL A 141 -2.67 9.60 -21.19
CA VAL A 141 -3.48 10.77 -21.59
C VAL A 141 -4.78 10.34 -22.23
N LEU A 142 -4.71 9.39 -23.17
CA LEU A 142 -5.87 8.91 -23.91
C LEU A 142 -6.87 8.22 -22.99
N ALA A 143 -6.41 7.51 -21.95
CA ALA A 143 -7.26 6.93 -20.92
C ALA A 143 -8.03 7.99 -20.13
N GLY A 144 -7.32 9.03 -19.67
CA GLY A 144 -7.95 10.15 -18.95
C GLY A 144 -8.95 10.92 -19.82
N TRP A 145 -8.65 11.12 -21.10
CA TRP A 145 -9.53 11.78 -22.06
C TRP A 145 -10.76 10.93 -22.41
N ALA A 146 -10.57 9.64 -22.72
CA ALA A 146 -11.64 8.76 -23.15
C ALA A 146 -12.68 8.48 -22.05
N SER A 147 -12.28 8.61 -20.78
CA SER A 147 -13.14 8.44 -19.60
C SER A 147 -14.34 9.40 -19.55
N GLY A 148 -14.32 10.51 -20.31
CA GLY A 148 -15.49 11.40 -20.43
C GLY A 148 -15.83 12.20 -19.17
N SER A 149 -14.96 12.20 -18.15
CA SER A 149 -15.10 12.95 -16.91
C SER A 149 -13.88 13.83 -16.65
N THR A 150 -14.07 14.96 -15.94
CA THR A 150 -13.02 15.97 -15.75
C THR A 150 -11.94 15.55 -14.74
N TYR A 151 -12.29 14.75 -13.72
CA TYR A 151 -11.33 14.28 -12.72
C TYR A 151 -10.26 13.34 -13.31
N PRO A 152 -10.61 12.31 -14.10
CA PRO A 152 -9.63 11.42 -14.72
C PRO A 152 -8.81 12.12 -15.80
N LEU A 153 -9.40 13.09 -16.50
CA LEU A 153 -8.66 13.94 -17.44
C LEU A 153 -7.58 14.76 -16.73
N LEU A 154 -7.93 15.42 -15.61
CA LEU A 154 -6.97 16.18 -14.82
C LEU A 154 -5.87 15.28 -14.24
N GLY A 155 -6.23 14.08 -13.79
CA GLY A 155 -5.30 13.05 -13.30
C GLY A 155 -4.33 12.57 -14.39
N GLY A 156 -4.85 12.25 -15.59
CA GLY A 156 -4.06 11.83 -16.75
C GLY A 156 -3.11 12.92 -17.26
N LEU A 157 -3.57 14.18 -17.31
CA LEU A 157 -2.74 15.33 -17.69
C LEU A 157 -1.59 15.57 -16.70
N ARG A 158 -1.86 15.49 -15.39
CA ARG A 158 -0.83 15.63 -14.35
C ARG A 158 0.18 14.49 -14.41
N SER A 159 -0.28 13.25 -14.52
CA SER A 159 0.59 12.07 -14.69
C SER A 159 1.53 12.24 -15.88
N THR A 160 0.97 12.64 -17.02
CA THR A 160 1.72 12.82 -18.26
C THR A 160 2.76 13.93 -18.16
N ALA A 161 2.38 15.09 -17.61
CA ALA A 161 3.32 16.20 -17.41
C ALA A 161 4.49 15.80 -16.49
N GLN A 162 4.22 14.98 -15.48
CA GLN A 162 5.24 14.40 -14.61
C GLN A 162 6.15 13.46 -15.40
N VAL A 163 5.61 12.44 -16.06
CA VAL A 163 6.41 11.42 -16.75
C VAL A 163 7.32 12.08 -17.79
N ILE A 164 6.79 12.96 -18.64
CA ILE A 164 7.57 13.69 -19.67
C ILE A 164 8.70 14.52 -19.05
N SER A 165 8.44 15.20 -17.91
CA SER A 165 9.47 16.04 -17.28
C SER A 165 10.66 15.22 -16.76
N TYR A 166 10.39 14.02 -16.24
CA TYR A 166 11.42 13.14 -15.71
C TYR A 166 12.08 12.28 -16.80
N GLU A 167 11.38 12.02 -17.90
CA GLU A 167 11.92 11.42 -19.11
C GLU A 167 13.04 12.29 -19.70
N ILE A 168 12.87 13.62 -19.74
CA ILE A 168 13.92 14.56 -20.20
C ILE A 168 15.16 14.48 -19.31
N ALA A 169 14.99 14.47 -17.98
CA ALA A 169 16.10 14.35 -17.04
C ALA A 169 16.82 12.98 -17.18
N MET A 170 16.05 11.91 -17.40
CA MET A 170 16.58 10.57 -17.66
C MET A 170 17.38 10.50 -18.96
N ALA A 171 16.87 11.07 -20.05
CA ALA A 171 17.54 11.12 -21.35
C ALA A 171 18.86 11.90 -21.29
N ALA A 172 18.92 13.00 -20.53
CA ALA A 172 20.15 13.74 -20.29
C ALA A 172 21.22 12.89 -19.58
N CYS A 173 20.83 11.99 -18.67
CA CYS A 173 21.76 11.06 -18.03
C CYS A 173 22.35 10.04 -19.01
N PHE A 174 21.57 9.59 -20.00
CA PHE A 174 22.03 8.66 -21.02
C PHE A 174 23.06 9.28 -21.96
N ALA A 175 22.96 10.59 -22.24
CA ALA A 175 23.96 11.29 -23.05
C ALA A 175 25.37 11.16 -22.46
N ALA A 176 25.51 11.25 -21.13
CA ALA A 176 26.79 11.04 -20.46
C ALA A 176 27.33 9.61 -20.62
N VAL A 177 26.44 8.60 -20.63
CA VAL A 177 26.81 7.20 -20.86
C VAL A 177 27.31 7.03 -22.30
N PHE A 178 26.60 7.58 -23.29
CA PHE A 178 26.99 7.48 -24.71
C PHE A 178 28.34 8.13 -24.99
N LEU A 179 28.64 9.27 -24.36
CA LEU A 179 29.93 9.95 -24.49
C LEU A 179 31.09 9.11 -23.93
N LEU A 180 30.83 8.33 -22.89
CA LEU A 180 31.84 7.47 -22.26
C LEU A 180 32.06 6.19 -23.06
N THR A 181 30.98 5.53 -23.50
CA THR A 181 31.03 4.22 -24.16
C THR A 181 31.26 4.30 -25.67
N GLY A 182 30.93 5.43 -26.31
CA GLY A 182 31.05 5.62 -27.76
C GLY A 182 30.00 4.87 -28.60
N THR A 183 28.97 4.29 -27.97
CA THR A 183 27.88 3.56 -28.64
C THR A 183 26.55 3.76 -27.93
N MET A 184 25.45 3.68 -28.68
CA MET A 184 24.07 3.68 -28.16
C MET A 184 23.42 2.29 -28.20
N SER A 185 24.14 1.25 -28.65
CA SER A 185 23.68 -0.14 -28.59
C SER A 185 23.80 -0.67 -27.16
N THR A 186 22.81 -1.45 -26.72
CA THR A 186 22.76 -1.96 -25.33
C THR A 186 23.83 -3.01 -25.08
N SER A 187 24.08 -3.89 -26.07
CA SER A 187 25.13 -4.90 -26.00
C SER A 187 26.52 -4.24 -25.95
N GLY A 188 26.75 -3.22 -26.78
CA GLY A 188 28.01 -2.48 -26.84
C GLY A 188 28.30 -1.70 -25.55
N ILE A 189 27.26 -1.15 -24.91
CA ILE A 189 27.40 -0.50 -23.59
C ILE A 189 27.81 -1.53 -22.52
N VAL A 190 27.21 -2.73 -22.51
CA VAL A 190 27.58 -3.80 -21.55
C VAL A 190 29.01 -4.28 -21.77
N ASP A 191 29.42 -4.50 -23.02
CA ASP A 191 30.79 -4.90 -23.36
C ASP A 191 31.82 -3.81 -22.95
N ALA A 192 31.46 -2.52 -23.06
CA ALA A 192 32.31 -1.40 -22.61
C ALA A 192 32.48 -1.33 -21.08
N GLN A 193 31.62 -1.99 -20.31
CA GLN A 193 31.68 -2.04 -18.84
C GLN A 193 32.58 -3.18 -18.31
N TRP A 194 33.27 -3.89 -19.19
CA TRP A 194 34.21 -4.93 -18.78
C TRP A 194 35.41 -4.32 -18.02
N GLY A 195 35.47 -4.55 -16.71
CA GLY A 195 36.52 -4.05 -15.82
C GLY A 195 35.97 -3.06 -14.78
N THR A 196 35.46 -1.90 -15.21
CA THR A 196 34.87 -0.89 -14.31
C THR A 196 33.44 -0.58 -14.69
N TRP A 197 32.53 -0.65 -13.71
CA TRP A 197 31.14 -0.27 -13.93
C TRP A 197 30.98 1.24 -14.09
N ASN A 198 30.07 1.61 -15.00
CA ASN A 198 29.76 3.01 -15.27
C ASN A 198 29.24 3.77 -14.05
N VAL A 199 28.64 3.08 -13.06
CA VAL A 199 28.18 3.71 -11.81
C VAL A 199 29.29 4.48 -11.09
N TRP A 200 30.52 3.96 -11.10
CA TRP A 200 31.65 4.60 -10.42
C TRP A 200 32.17 5.83 -11.17
N LEU A 201 32.07 5.80 -12.50
CA LEU A 201 32.53 6.87 -13.38
C LEU A 201 31.48 7.98 -13.54
N LEU A 202 30.20 7.62 -13.53
CA LEU A 202 29.06 8.50 -13.82
C LEU A 202 28.07 8.53 -12.65
N LEU A 203 28.60 8.67 -11.42
CA LEU A 203 27.78 8.67 -10.21
C LEU A 203 26.67 9.73 -10.22
N PRO A 204 26.88 10.99 -10.67
CA PRO A 204 25.80 11.97 -10.77
C PRO A 204 24.70 11.54 -11.74
N SER A 205 25.07 11.00 -12.91
CA SER A 205 24.10 10.46 -13.87
C SER A 205 23.29 9.34 -13.27
N PHE A 206 23.92 8.44 -12.49
CA PHE A 206 23.21 7.36 -11.82
C PHE A 206 22.23 7.88 -10.76
N VAL A 207 22.64 8.85 -9.92
CA VAL A 207 21.76 9.41 -8.88
C VAL A 207 20.55 10.12 -9.50
N ILE A 208 20.78 10.93 -10.53
CA ILE A 208 19.69 11.62 -11.24
C ILE A 208 18.79 10.59 -11.93
N TYR A 209 19.37 9.59 -12.60
CA TYR A 209 18.63 8.49 -13.20
C TYR A 209 17.78 7.73 -12.17
N ALA A 210 18.33 7.44 -10.98
CA ALA A 210 17.64 6.72 -9.90
C ALA A 210 16.45 7.50 -9.35
N VAL A 211 16.50 8.85 -9.36
CA VAL A 211 15.34 9.68 -9.01
C VAL A 211 14.35 9.73 -10.17
N SER A 212 14.83 9.91 -11.40
CA SER A 212 13.97 10.03 -12.59
C SER A 212 13.22 8.75 -12.94
N MET A 213 13.83 7.57 -12.75
CA MET A 213 13.16 6.29 -12.98
C MET A 213 11.96 6.08 -12.05
N VAL A 214 11.96 6.68 -10.86
CA VAL A 214 10.80 6.62 -9.94
C VAL A 214 9.69 7.58 -10.38
N GLY A 215 10.09 8.74 -10.93
CA GLY A 215 9.15 9.69 -11.53
C GLY A 215 8.46 9.14 -12.77
N GLU A 216 9.20 8.41 -13.61
CA GLU A 216 8.74 7.74 -14.83
C GLU A 216 7.66 6.68 -14.55
N THR A 217 7.84 5.89 -13.49
CA THR A 217 6.91 4.79 -13.16
C THR A 217 5.73 5.24 -12.31
N ASN A 218 5.55 6.53 -12.06
CA ASN A 218 4.47 7.10 -11.23
C ASN A 218 4.30 6.42 -9.84
N ARG A 219 5.39 5.93 -9.24
CA ARG A 219 5.30 5.14 -7.99
C ARG A 219 5.60 6.00 -6.77
N ALA A 220 5.03 5.60 -5.61
CA ALA A 220 5.28 6.25 -4.33
C ALA A 220 6.80 6.38 -4.07
N PRO A 221 7.30 7.58 -3.74
CA PRO A 221 6.60 8.78 -3.24
C PRO A 221 5.99 9.72 -4.30
N PHE A 222 6.14 9.45 -5.59
CA PHE A 222 5.73 10.32 -6.71
C PHE A 222 4.42 9.86 -7.38
N ASP A 223 3.64 9.07 -6.65
CA ASP A 223 2.35 8.56 -7.08
C ASP A 223 1.23 9.58 -6.76
N LEU A 224 1.25 10.66 -7.52
CA LEU A 224 0.31 11.78 -7.41
C LEU A 224 -1.06 11.49 -8.06
N PRO A 225 -1.14 10.77 -9.20
CA PRO A 225 -2.42 10.45 -9.83
C PRO A 225 -3.22 9.35 -9.10
N GLU A 226 -2.59 8.34 -8.49
CA GLU A 226 -3.30 7.25 -7.78
C GLU A 226 -3.71 7.66 -6.35
N ALA A 227 -3.10 8.71 -5.78
CA ALA A 227 -3.30 9.08 -4.39
C ALA A 227 -4.76 9.36 -4.03
N GLU A 228 -5.28 8.59 -3.06
CA GLU A 228 -6.62 8.75 -2.47
C GLU A 228 -6.89 10.15 -1.90
N GLY A 229 -5.83 10.90 -1.55
CA GLY A 229 -5.93 12.26 -1.04
C GLY A 229 -5.91 13.37 -2.11
N GLU A 230 -5.73 13.02 -3.39
CA GLU A 230 -5.70 13.98 -4.52
C GLU A 230 -6.88 13.70 -5.46
N LEU A 231 -6.62 13.22 -6.69
CA LEU A 231 -7.65 13.01 -7.72
C LEU A 231 -8.19 11.59 -7.77
N VAL A 232 -8.04 10.84 -6.65
CA VAL A 232 -8.59 9.50 -6.39
C VAL A 232 -8.50 8.57 -7.61
N GLY A 233 -7.34 7.97 -7.85
CA GLY A 233 -7.18 6.95 -8.90
C GLY A 233 -6.93 7.46 -10.32
N GLY A 234 -6.93 8.78 -10.55
CA GLY A 234 -6.43 9.40 -11.78
C GLY A 234 -7.09 8.85 -13.05
N PHE A 235 -6.30 8.33 -13.98
CA PHE A 235 -6.79 7.78 -15.26
C PHE A 235 -7.37 6.35 -15.13
N HIS A 236 -7.31 5.72 -13.95
CA HIS A 236 -7.80 4.36 -13.71
C HIS A 236 -9.26 4.29 -13.27
N THR A 237 -9.87 5.40 -12.86
CA THR A 237 -11.15 5.41 -12.12
C THR A 237 -12.32 4.76 -12.84
N GLU A 238 -12.39 4.92 -14.16
CA GLU A 238 -13.49 4.39 -14.97
C GLU A 238 -13.25 2.94 -15.42
N TYR A 239 -12.02 2.43 -15.29
CA TYR A 239 -11.62 1.13 -15.81
C TYR A 239 -11.91 -0.01 -14.81
N SER A 240 -12.53 -1.09 -15.32
CA SER A 240 -12.78 -2.33 -14.56
C SER A 240 -12.06 -3.53 -15.21
N SER A 241 -12.03 -4.65 -14.48
CA SER A 241 -11.67 -5.97 -15.01
C SER A 241 -10.28 -5.98 -15.69
N LEU A 242 -10.18 -6.61 -16.87
CA LEU A 242 -8.95 -6.77 -17.64
C LEU A 242 -8.34 -5.44 -18.11
N LYS A 243 -9.14 -4.43 -18.46
CA LYS A 243 -8.61 -3.14 -18.93
C LYS A 243 -7.86 -2.41 -17.82
N PHE A 244 -8.39 -2.44 -16.59
CA PHE A 244 -7.67 -1.98 -15.40
C PHE A 244 -6.40 -2.80 -15.16
N ALA A 245 -6.50 -4.13 -15.23
CA ALA A 245 -5.36 -5.01 -15.05
C ALA A 245 -4.24 -4.76 -16.07
N MET A 246 -4.56 -4.38 -17.32
CA MET A 246 -3.58 -4.04 -18.35
C MET A 246 -2.78 -2.77 -18.02
N PHE A 247 -3.41 -1.73 -17.46
CA PHE A 247 -2.68 -0.53 -17.02
C PHE A 247 -1.73 -0.85 -15.86
N MET A 248 -2.23 -1.54 -14.84
CA MET A 248 -1.39 -1.96 -13.72
C MET A 248 -0.25 -2.86 -14.20
N MET A 249 -0.53 -3.80 -15.10
CA MET A 249 0.49 -4.66 -15.69
C MET A 249 1.53 -3.86 -16.48
N ALA A 250 1.11 -2.88 -17.27
CA ALA A 250 2.01 -1.99 -18.00
C ALA A 250 2.92 -1.20 -17.05
N GLU A 251 2.38 -0.66 -15.96
CA GLU A 251 3.15 0.10 -14.96
C GLU A 251 4.20 -0.77 -14.27
N TYR A 252 3.84 -1.98 -13.82
CA TYR A 252 4.79 -2.91 -13.20
C TYR A 252 5.82 -3.46 -14.21
N ILE A 253 5.43 -3.70 -15.47
CA ILE A 253 6.38 -4.07 -16.52
C ILE A 253 7.36 -2.91 -16.75
N ASN A 254 6.88 -1.66 -16.80
CA ASN A 254 7.73 -0.48 -16.95
C ASN A 254 8.69 -0.33 -15.76
N MET A 255 8.24 -0.64 -14.52
CA MET A 255 9.12 -0.72 -13.35
C MET A 255 10.24 -1.74 -13.53
N GLY A 256 9.93 -2.90 -14.13
CA GLY A 256 10.91 -3.88 -14.59
C GLY A 256 11.86 -3.32 -15.65
N THR A 257 11.33 -2.60 -16.64
CA THR A 257 12.07 -2.02 -17.77
C THR A 257 13.09 -0.99 -17.28
N VAL A 258 12.69 -0.03 -16.46
CA VAL A 258 13.61 0.98 -15.92
C VAL A 258 14.65 0.36 -14.99
N SER A 259 14.29 -0.67 -14.22
CA SER A 259 15.24 -1.42 -13.40
C SER A 259 16.26 -2.20 -14.24
N ALA A 260 15.81 -2.76 -15.36
CA ALA A 260 16.65 -3.45 -16.34
C ALA A 260 17.58 -2.49 -17.09
N LEU A 261 17.11 -1.30 -17.46
CA LEU A 261 17.93 -0.22 -17.99
C LEU A 261 18.99 0.24 -16.99
N ALA A 262 18.64 0.46 -15.73
CA ALA A 262 19.60 0.80 -14.67
C ALA A 262 20.75 -0.22 -14.60
N THR A 263 20.36 -1.50 -14.62
CA THR A 263 21.27 -2.63 -14.59
C THR A 263 22.19 -2.65 -15.82
N THR A 264 21.62 -2.43 -17.00
CA THR A 264 22.32 -2.46 -18.29
C THR A 264 23.29 -1.28 -18.46
N LEU A 265 22.87 -0.06 -18.10
CA LEU A 265 23.65 1.15 -18.38
C LEU A 265 24.69 1.46 -17.30
N PHE A 266 24.42 1.12 -16.04
CA PHE A 266 25.26 1.53 -14.91
C PHE A 266 25.97 0.37 -14.18
N PHE A 267 25.34 -0.80 -14.09
CA PHE A 267 25.82 -1.92 -13.25
C PHE A 267 26.39 -3.10 -14.05
N GLY A 268 26.90 -2.86 -15.26
CA GLY A 268 27.57 -3.90 -16.05
C GLY A 268 26.64 -4.96 -16.63
N GLY A 269 25.34 -4.70 -16.74
CA GLY A 269 24.36 -5.64 -17.31
C GLY A 269 24.40 -7.01 -16.64
N TRP A 270 24.66 -8.03 -17.45
CA TRP A 270 24.75 -9.43 -17.04
C TRP A 270 26.05 -9.83 -16.32
N HIS A 271 27.06 -8.95 -16.25
CA HIS A 271 28.37 -9.30 -15.69
C HIS A 271 28.26 -9.54 -14.18
N ALA A 272 28.99 -10.54 -13.68
CA ALA A 272 28.97 -10.87 -12.27
C ALA A 272 29.45 -9.70 -11.39
N PRO A 273 28.80 -9.45 -10.23
CA PRO A 273 29.26 -8.46 -9.27
C PRO A 273 30.61 -8.86 -8.66
N PHE A 274 31.41 -7.87 -8.28
CA PHE A 274 32.60 -8.12 -7.45
C PHE A 274 32.14 -8.61 -6.05
N PRO A 275 32.70 -9.68 -5.46
CA PRO A 275 33.86 -10.50 -5.87
C PRO A 275 33.52 -11.78 -6.66
N LEU A 276 32.26 -12.03 -6.99
CA LEU A 276 31.81 -13.24 -7.69
C LEU A 276 32.32 -13.35 -9.13
N ASN A 277 32.79 -12.25 -9.70
CA ASN A 277 33.50 -12.19 -10.98
C ASN A 277 34.86 -12.93 -11.00
N LEU A 278 35.41 -13.31 -9.83
CA LEU A 278 36.66 -14.07 -9.75
C LEU A 278 36.48 -15.56 -10.10
N TRP A 279 35.24 -16.06 -10.18
CA TRP A 279 34.99 -17.42 -10.61
C TRP A 279 34.91 -17.50 -12.14
N ASP A 280 35.81 -18.27 -12.76
CA ASP A 280 35.94 -18.40 -14.22
C ASP A 280 34.64 -18.79 -14.94
N GLY A 281 33.71 -19.46 -14.26
CA GLY A 281 32.41 -19.86 -14.81
C GLY A 281 31.30 -18.80 -14.69
N ALA A 282 31.46 -17.76 -13.87
CA ALA A 282 30.38 -16.86 -13.46
C ALA A 282 29.78 -16.04 -14.61
N ASN A 283 30.57 -15.76 -15.66
CA ASN A 283 30.15 -15.01 -16.85
C ASN A 283 29.89 -15.90 -18.07
N SER A 284 29.85 -17.22 -17.89
CA SER A 284 29.71 -18.18 -18.99
C SER A 284 28.40 -18.97 -18.90
N GLY A 285 27.85 -19.33 -20.07
CA GLY A 285 26.61 -20.10 -20.16
C GLY A 285 25.36 -19.33 -19.71
N TRP A 286 24.51 -19.98 -18.92
CA TRP A 286 23.22 -19.42 -18.46
C TRP A 286 23.30 -18.66 -17.12
N TRP A 287 24.42 -18.73 -16.40
CA TRP A 287 24.62 -18.02 -15.14
C TRP A 287 24.43 -16.50 -15.20
N PRO A 288 24.84 -15.80 -16.29
CA PRO A 288 24.65 -14.35 -16.41
C PRO A 288 23.19 -13.89 -16.35
N VAL A 289 22.24 -14.74 -16.75
CA VAL A 289 20.80 -14.46 -16.62
C VAL A 289 20.40 -14.31 -15.16
N LEU A 290 21.01 -15.10 -14.26
CA LEU A 290 20.75 -15.02 -12.82
C LEU A 290 21.31 -13.71 -12.24
N TRP A 291 22.49 -13.27 -12.65
CA TRP A 291 23.06 -12.00 -12.20
C TRP A 291 22.24 -10.81 -12.67
N PHE A 292 21.85 -10.81 -13.95
CA PHE A 292 20.97 -9.78 -14.50
C PHE A 292 19.64 -9.73 -13.74
N THR A 293 18.97 -10.89 -13.58
CA THR A 293 17.70 -11.00 -12.86
C THR A 293 17.84 -10.53 -11.41
N ALA A 294 18.90 -10.93 -10.71
CA ALA A 294 19.14 -10.53 -9.32
C ALA A 294 19.31 -9.01 -9.19
N LYS A 295 20.06 -8.36 -10.09
CA LYS A 295 20.24 -6.91 -10.09
C LYS A 295 18.92 -6.17 -10.37
N VAL A 296 18.13 -6.65 -11.32
CA VAL A 296 16.77 -6.12 -11.57
C VAL A 296 15.92 -6.21 -10.30
N TRP A 297 15.92 -7.37 -9.62
CA TRP A 297 15.18 -7.54 -8.37
C TRP A 297 15.69 -6.67 -7.21
N ILE A 298 16.99 -6.35 -7.17
CA ILE A 298 17.52 -5.38 -6.20
C ILE A 298 16.91 -3.99 -6.45
N PHE A 299 16.80 -3.54 -7.70
CA PHE A 299 16.15 -2.27 -8.01
C PHE A 299 14.64 -2.31 -7.73
N LEU A 300 13.95 -3.41 -8.04
CA LEU A 300 12.55 -3.60 -7.65
C LEU A 300 12.38 -3.56 -6.12
N PHE A 301 13.32 -4.13 -5.36
CA PHE A 301 13.32 -4.02 -3.90
C PHE A 301 13.50 -2.57 -3.44
N VAL A 302 14.36 -1.78 -4.10
CA VAL A 302 14.51 -0.34 -3.82
C VAL A 302 13.18 0.40 -4.04
N PHE A 303 12.44 0.13 -5.12
CA PHE A 303 11.09 0.70 -5.31
C PHE A 303 10.15 0.40 -4.14
N ILE A 304 10.11 -0.85 -3.70
CA ILE A 304 9.28 -1.28 -2.58
C ILE A 304 9.73 -0.58 -1.28
N TRP A 305 11.04 -0.41 -1.09
CA TRP A 305 11.61 0.24 0.08
C TRP A 305 11.33 1.75 0.11
N LEU A 306 11.39 2.42 -1.04
CA LEU A 306 10.98 3.83 -1.19
C LEU A 306 9.51 4.01 -0.79
N ARG A 307 8.62 3.15 -1.28
CA ARG A 307 7.19 3.16 -0.94
C ARG A 307 6.93 2.97 0.56
N GLY A 308 7.68 2.09 1.21
CA GLY A 308 7.52 1.82 2.64
C GLY A 308 8.10 2.89 3.57
N THR A 309 8.91 3.81 3.04
CA THR A 309 9.72 4.73 3.85
C THR A 309 9.36 6.21 3.64
N LEU A 310 9.15 6.63 2.39
CA LEU A 310 9.02 8.04 2.06
C LEU A 310 7.55 8.49 2.04
N PRO A 311 7.24 9.70 2.55
CA PRO A 311 5.93 10.31 2.37
C PRO A 311 5.74 10.74 0.92
N ARG A 312 4.47 10.90 0.50
CA ARG A 312 4.14 11.44 -0.82
C ARG A 312 4.56 12.90 -0.91
N LEU A 313 5.11 13.30 -2.07
CA LEU A 313 5.47 14.69 -2.37
C LEU A 313 4.37 15.36 -3.17
N ARG A 314 4.12 16.66 -2.91
CA ARG A 314 3.13 17.45 -3.67
C ARG A 314 3.61 17.67 -5.10
N TYR A 315 2.67 17.71 -6.06
CA TYR A 315 2.95 17.93 -7.49
C TYR A 315 3.86 19.13 -7.76
N ASP A 316 3.59 20.28 -7.13
CA ASP A 316 4.42 21.48 -7.34
C ASP A 316 5.86 21.30 -6.87
N GLN A 317 6.07 20.63 -5.73
CA GLN A 317 7.42 20.37 -5.18
C GLN A 317 8.18 19.39 -6.08
N PHE A 318 7.47 18.38 -6.55
CA PHE A 318 8.00 17.38 -7.46
C PHE A 318 8.42 18.00 -8.80
N MET A 319 7.54 18.77 -9.45
CA MET A 319 7.89 19.46 -10.71
C MET A 319 9.07 20.44 -10.53
N ASN A 320 9.14 21.15 -9.39
CA ASN A 320 10.27 22.00 -9.07
C ASN A 320 11.59 21.21 -8.91
N LEU A 321 11.55 20.01 -8.33
CA LEU A 321 12.73 19.14 -8.20
C LEU A 321 13.29 18.76 -9.58
N GLY A 322 12.43 18.31 -10.50
CA GLY A 322 12.83 17.99 -11.87
C GLY A 322 13.43 19.18 -12.61
N TRP A 323 12.65 20.26 -12.72
CA TRP A 323 12.99 21.41 -13.57
C TRP A 323 14.07 22.33 -13.01
N LYS A 324 14.13 22.55 -11.69
CA LYS A 324 15.09 23.48 -11.09
C LYS A 324 16.37 22.81 -10.61
N LEU A 325 16.36 21.50 -10.36
CA LEU A 325 17.51 20.79 -9.82
C LEU A 325 18.03 19.70 -10.76
N LEU A 326 17.21 18.70 -11.10
CA LEU A 326 17.71 17.52 -11.83
C LEU A 326 18.17 17.83 -13.25
N ILE A 327 17.34 18.52 -14.06
CA ILE A 327 17.68 18.83 -15.46
C ILE A 327 18.94 19.71 -15.54
N PRO A 328 19.05 20.86 -14.84
CA PRO A 328 20.24 21.69 -14.92
C PRO A 328 21.53 20.97 -14.46
N VAL A 329 21.45 20.18 -13.39
CA VAL A 329 22.61 19.41 -12.90
C VAL A 329 23.00 18.32 -13.88
N SER A 330 22.05 17.63 -14.52
CA SER A 330 22.38 16.63 -15.55
C SER A 330 23.05 17.25 -16.77
N LEU A 331 22.58 18.42 -17.23
CA LEU A 331 23.18 19.11 -18.37
C LEU A 331 24.60 19.58 -18.06
N LEU A 332 24.80 20.17 -16.86
CA LEU A 332 26.13 20.54 -16.40
C LEU A 332 27.07 19.32 -16.35
N TRP A 333 26.58 18.19 -15.85
CA TRP A 333 27.36 16.97 -15.77
C TRP A 333 27.74 16.41 -17.14
N VAL A 334 26.81 16.39 -18.10
CA VAL A 334 27.09 16.01 -19.50
C VAL A 334 28.19 16.89 -20.09
N MET A 335 28.16 18.21 -19.85
CA MET A 335 29.19 19.14 -20.30
C MET A 335 30.56 18.83 -19.67
N VAL A 336 30.60 18.49 -18.38
CA VAL A 336 31.83 18.07 -17.69
C VAL A 336 32.39 16.78 -18.29
N VAL A 337 31.54 15.77 -18.51
CA VAL A 337 31.93 14.50 -19.11
C VAL A 337 32.48 14.71 -20.53
N ALA A 338 31.81 15.53 -21.34
CA ALA A 338 32.26 15.88 -22.68
C ALA A 338 33.63 16.58 -22.67
N ALA A 339 33.83 17.56 -21.79
CA ALA A 339 35.10 18.27 -21.66
C ALA A 339 36.25 17.34 -21.23
N LEU A 340 36.01 16.44 -20.26
CA LEU A 340 37.00 15.46 -19.83
C LEU A 340 37.33 14.45 -20.93
N LYS A 341 36.34 14.08 -21.76
CA LYS A 341 36.56 13.20 -22.92
C LYS A 341 37.47 13.86 -23.96
N VAL A 342 37.22 15.12 -24.30
CA VAL A 342 38.06 15.89 -25.24
C VAL A 342 39.48 16.06 -24.70
N LEU A 343 39.66 16.32 -23.40
CA LEU A 343 41.00 16.41 -22.79
C LEU A 343 41.79 15.10 -22.88
N GLN A 344 41.10 13.96 -22.74
CA GLN A 344 41.71 12.64 -22.92
C GLN A 344 42.14 12.41 -24.37
N ASP A 345 41.29 12.77 -25.34
CA ASP A 345 41.62 12.62 -26.77
C ASP A 345 42.84 13.49 -27.16
N ASN A 346 43.10 14.56 -26.40
CA ASN A 346 44.31 15.40 -26.50
C ASN A 346 45.52 14.90 -25.68
N GLY A 347 45.45 13.69 -25.10
CA GLY A 347 46.59 13.02 -24.44
C GLY A 347 46.72 13.24 -22.93
N TYR A 348 45.78 13.93 -22.28
CA TYR A 348 45.81 14.08 -20.81
C TYR A 348 45.06 12.92 -20.12
N HIS A 349 45.78 12.05 -19.39
CA HIS A 349 45.20 10.92 -18.65
C HIS A 349 44.53 11.32 -17.32
N VAL A 350 43.66 12.35 -17.33
CA VAL A 350 42.94 12.84 -16.13
C VAL A 350 41.51 12.30 -16.02
N GLN A 351 41.05 11.53 -17.00
CA GLN A 351 39.64 11.17 -17.17
C GLN A 351 39.07 10.38 -15.98
N THR A 352 39.71 9.28 -15.57
CA THR A 352 39.16 8.39 -14.52
C THR A 352 39.13 9.08 -13.16
N ALA A 353 40.23 9.75 -12.76
CA ALA A 353 40.30 10.47 -11.49
C ALA A 353 39.39 11.70 -11.47
N GLY A 354 39.30 12.43 -12.59
CA GLY A 354 38.44 13.60 -12.76
C GLY A 354 36.95 13.25 -12.75
N LEU A 355 36.56 12.15 -13.41
CA LEU A 355 35.18 11.65 -13.40
C LEU A 355 34.76 11.17 -12.02
N ILE A 356 35.61 10.41 -11.32
CA ILE A 356 35.31 9.92 -9.97
C ILE A 356 35.26 11.09 -8.97
N GLY A 357 36.29 11.95 -8.96
CA GLY A 357 36.38 13.08 -8.03
C GLY A 357 35.30 14.13 -8.27
N GLY A 358 35.13 14.57 -9.52
CA GLY A 358 34.07 15.49 -9.92
C GLY A 358 32.69 14.89 -9.69
N GLY A 359 32.53 13.58 -9.97
CA GLY A 359 31.30 12.85 -9.75
C GLY A 359 30.87 12.84 -8.29
N ILE A 360 31.79 12.50 -7.38
CA ILE A 360 31.52 12.52 -5.93
C ILE A 360 31.13 13.93 -5.47
N VAL A 361 31.85 14.98 -5.90
CA VAL A 361 31.55 16.36 -5.51
C VAL A 361 30.16 16.77 -5.99
N VAL A 362 29.83 16.54 -7.26
CA VAL A 362 28.52 16.88 -7.83
C VAL A 362 27.40 16.08 -7.15
N SER A 363 27.60 14.79 -6.90
CA SER A 363 26.62 13.96 -6.18
C SER A 363 26.40 14.42 -4.74
N LEU A 364 27.46 14.82 -4.01
CA LEU A 364 27.35 15.34 -2.65
C LEU A 364 26.65 16.71 -2.62
N LEU A 365 26.94 17.58 -3.59
CA LEU A 365 26.25 18.87 -3.74
C LEU A 365 24.76 18.66 -4.05
N LEU A 366 24.43 17.71 -4.93
CA LEU A 366 23.05 17.34 -5.25
C LEU A 366 22.32 16.81 -4.01
N LEU A 367 22.91 15.85 -3.29
CA LEU A 367 22.36 15.32 -2.04
C LEU A 367 22.16 16.41 -0.99
N GLY A 368 23.14 17.29 -0.80
CA GLY A 368 23.04 18.41 0.13
C GLY A 368 21.92 19.40 -0.25
N ALA A 369 21.74 19.67 -1.54
CA ALA A 369 20.65 20.52 -2.04
C ALA A 369 19.26 19.90 -1.76
N VAL A 370 19.12 18.59 -1.98
CA VAL A 370 17.87 17.85 -1.70
C VAL A 370 17.56 17.84 -0.20
N LEU A 371 18.52 17.50 0.64
CA LEU A 371 18.34 17.46 2.10
C LEU A 371 17.98 18.86 2.66
N ARG A 372 18.64 19.92 2.17
CA ARG A 372 18.34 21.30 2.57
C ARG A 372 16.93 21.74 2.14
N ALA A 373 16.44 21.29 0.99
CA ALA A 373 15.09 21.58 0.54
C ALA A 373 14.04 20.90 1.43
N GLY A 374 14.28 19.66 1.88
CA GLY A 374 13.39 18.94 2.79
C GLY A 374 13.21 19.64 4.16
N HIS A 375 14.27 20.25 4.70
CA HIS A 375 14.21 20.93 6.00
C HIS A 375 13.42 22.25 6.01
N ARG A 376 13.21 22.89 4.85
CA ARG A 376 12.46 24.16 4.78
C ARG A 376 10.95 24.01 5.02
N GLY A 377 10.44 22.77 5.10
CA GLY A 377 9.01 22.49 5.27
C GLY A 377 8.49 22.53 6.72
N ASP A 378 9.36 22.54 7.73
CA ASP A 378 8.94 22.41 9.15
C ASP A 378 8.57 23.73 9.83
N ASP A 379 8.78 24.89 9.19
CA ASP A 379 8.53 26.20 9.81
C ASP A 379 7.03 26.58 9.89
N HIS A 380 6.11 25.69 9.49
CA HIS A 380 4.66 25.96 9.50
C HIS A 380 3.95 25.68 10.84
N THR A 381 4.65 25.23 11.89
CA THR A 381 4.04 24.92 13.20
C THR A 381 4.38 25.95 14.28
N ARG A 382 4.16 27.24 13.99
CA ARG A 382 3.90 28.23 15.04
C ARG A 382 2.43 28.64 14.98
N VAL A 383 1.60 27.87 15.67
CA VAL A 383 0.29 28.37 16.10
C VAL A 383 0.58 29.37 17.20
N GLU A 384 0.37 30.66 16.93
CA GLU A 384 0.40 31.66 18.00
C GLU A 384 -0.74 31.35 18.98
N PRO A 385 -0.51 31.33 20.30
CA PRO A 385 -1.56 31.08 21.27
C PRO A 385 -2.54 32.26 21.23
N GLY A 386 -3.68 32.08 20.57
CA GLY A 386 -4.69 33.10 20.37
C GLY A 386 -6.07 32.59 20.78
N GLU A 387 -6.55 33.13 21.91
CA GLU A 387 -7.93 33.27 22.41
C GLU A 387 -8.92 32.09 22.36
N ALA A 388 -9.85 32.09 23.31
CA ALA A 388 -10.94 31.13 23.38
C ALA A 388 -11.73 31.12 22.06
N GLN A 389 -11.64 30.03 21.31
CA GLN A 389 -12.36 29.88 20.05
C GLN A 389 -13.83 29.59 20.34
N VAL A 390 -14.72 30.38 19.73
CA VAL A 390 -16.15 30.13 19.70
C VAL A 390 -16.45 29.20 18.54
N TYR A 391 -16.78 27.95 18.82
CA TYR A 391 -17.25 27.00 17.81
C TYR A 391 -18.77 26.96 17.84
N ALA A 392 -19.42 27.31 16.73
CA ALA A 392 -20.89 27.31 16.61
C ALA A 392 -21.64 28.10 17.72
N GLY A 393 -21.07 29.21 18.19
CA GLY A 393 -21.71 30.09 19.18
C GLY A 393 -21.57 29.66 20.65
N PHE A 394 -20.94 28.51 20.92
CA PHE A 394 -20.61 28.08 22.28
C PHE A 394 -19.15 28.41 22.61
N PRO A 395 -18.87 29.03 23.78
CA PRO A 395 -17.50 29.26 24.22
C PRO A 395 -16.86 27.92 24.56
N VAL A 396 -15.85 27.51 23.79
CA VAL A 396 -15.06 26.31 24.10
C VAL A 396 -13.93 26.74 25.03
N PRO A 397 -13.75 26.10 26.20
CA PRO A 397 -12.65 26.44 27.10
C PRO A 397 -11.32 26.30 26.36
N PRO A 398 -10.38 27.26 26.51
CA PRO A 398 -9.08 27.17 25.89
C PRO A 398 -8.42 25.87 26.33
N MET A 399 -7.86 25.13 25.37
CA MET A 399 -7.09 23.94 25.70
C MET A 399 -5.96 24.36 26.64
N PRO A 400 -5.72 23.63 27.74
CA PRO A 400 -4.61 23.94 28.64
C PRO A 400 -3.33 24.01 27.81
N GLU A 401 -2.53 25.06 28.03
CA GLU A 401 -1.25 25.25 27.36
C GLU A 401 -0.40 23.99 27.55
N GLN A 402 -0.44 23.10 26.57
CA GLN A 402 0.54 22.04 26.49
C GLN A 402 1.81 22.76 26.07
N PRO A 403 2.89 22.75 26.89
CA PRO A 403 4.17 23.27 26.45
C PRO A 403 4.48 22.53 25.16
N ALA A 404 4.54 23.28 24.04
CA ALA A 404 4.85 22.71 22.75
C ALA A 404 6.12 21.89 22.97
N LYS A 405 6.00 20.56 22.92
CA LYS A 405 7.15 19.68 23.01
C LYS A 405 7.97 20.05 21.79
N GLN A 406 8.98 20.89 21.99
CA GLN A 406 9.98 21.17 20.98
C GLN A 406 10.63 19.82 20.72
N GLY A 407 10.13 19.13 19.71
CA GLY A 407 10.79 17.94 19.19
C GLY A 407 12.24 18.31 18.92
N PRO A 408 13.18 17.36 19.06
CA PRO A 408 14.55 17.60 18.66
C PRO A 408 14.54 18.19 17.23
N LYS A 409 15.23 19.33 17.04
CA LYS A 409 15.35 19.94 15.70
C LYS A 409 15.88 18.86 14.76
N PRO A 410 15.17 18.57 13.66
CA PRO A 410 15.53 17.40 12.91
C PRO A 410 16.92 17.56 12.32
N GLY A 411 17.76 16.54 12.48
CA GLY A 411 19.13 16.55 11.97
C GLY A 411 19.16 16.52 10.45
N LEU A 412 20.25 16.98 9.82
CA LEU A 412 20.40 17.00 8.35
C LEU A 412 20.17 15.63 7.67
N PHE A 413 20.36 14.55 8.43
CA PHE A 413 20.21 13.17 7.97
C PHE A 413 18.91 12.50 8.45
N GLU A 414 17.99 13.22 9.07
CA GLU A 414 16.72 12.67 9.57
C GLU A 414 15.84 12.04 8.48
N PRO A 415 15.76 12.59 7.25
CA PRO A 415 15.08 11.91 6.14
C PRO A 415 15.70 10.54 5.79
N LEU A 416 17.00 10.37 6.02
CA LEU A 416 17.68 9.06 5.85
C LEU A 416 17.45 8.14 7.06
N GLY A 417 17.14 8.69 8.23
CA GLY A 417 16.78 7.93 9.43
C GLY A 417 15.57 7.02 9.20
N GLY A 418 14.58 7.48 8.42
CA GLY A 418 13.43 6.66 8.03
C GLY A 418 13.83 5.36 7.33
N PHE A 419 14.78 5.42 6.39
CA PHE A 419 15.26 4.23 5.66
C PHE A 419 15.92 3.23 6.60
N TRP A 420 16.72 3.71 7.55
CA TRP A 420 17.35 2.84 8.54
C TRP A 420 16.31 2.16 9.44
N VAL A 421 15.32 2.92 9.91
CA VAL A 421 14.24 2.38 10.75
C VAL A 421 13.46 1.31 10.01
N THR A 422 13.01 1.57 8.77
CA THR A 422 12.23 0.59 7.98
C THR A 422 13.02 -0.66 7.62
N PHE A 423 14.33 -0.52 7.37
CA PHE A 423 15.21 -1.66 7.13
C PHE A 423 15.36 -2.53 8.38
N VAL A 424 15.60 -1.92 9.54
CA VAL A 424 15.76 -2.65 10.81
C VAL A 424 14.45 -3.30 11.26
N THR A 425 13.30 -2.64 11.08
CA THR A 425 12.00 -3.22 11.46
C THR A 425 11.64 -4.45 10.65
N MET A 426 12.09 -4.55 9.39
CA MET A 426 11.85 -5.71 8.53
C MET A 426 12.30 -7.03 9.16
N PHE A 427 13.37 -7.01 9.95
CA PHE A 427 13.95 -8.18 10.61
C PHE A 427 13.49 -8.37 12.06
N LYS A 428 12.72 -7.42 12.61
CA LYS A 428 12.16 -7.56 13.96
C LYS A 428 10.99 -8.55 13.99
N LYS A 429 10.75 -9.13 15.17
CA LYS A 429 9.57 -9.97 15.40
C LYS A 429 8.32 -9.11 15.21
N LYS A 430 7.40 -9.55 14.34
CA LYS A 430 6.15 -8.82 14.06
C LYS A 430 5.31 -8.73 15.33
N ASN A 431 4.68 -7.56 15.52
CA ASN A 431 3.78 -7.32 16.64
C ASN A 431 2.35 -7.80 16.33
N THR A 432 2.03 -8.03 15.05
CA THR A 432 0.68 -8.40 14.61
C THR A 432 0.26 -9.79 15.08
N GLU A 433 -0.95 -9.84 15.59
CA GLU A 433 -1.67 -11.03 16.05
C GLU A 433 -2.28 -11.77 14.85
N GLN A 434 -2.34 -13.11 14.92
CA GLN A 434 -2.89 -13.93 13.84
C GLN A 434 -4.42 -14.01 13.91
N TYR A 435 -5.10 -12.89 13.66
CA TYR A 435 -6.56 -12.89 13.52
C TYR A 435 -6.96 -13.62 12.22
N PRO A 436 -7.97 -14.51 12.21
CA PRO A 436 -8.95 -14.80 13.27
C PRO A 436 -8.62 -15.98 14.22
N GLU A 437 -7.50 -16.70 14.07
CA GLU A 437 -7.20 -17.87 14.90
C GLU A 437 -6.79 -17.52 16.32
N GLU A 438 -6.05 -16.43 16.50
CA GLU A 438 -5.65 -15.89 17.80
C GLU A 438 -6.55 -14.69 18.13
N LYS A 439 -7.52 -14.90 19.04
CA LYS A 439 -8.41 -13.84 19.54
C LYS A 439 -7.90 -13.31 20.87
N VAL A 440 -7.70 -12.01 20.98
CA VAL A 440 -7.33 -11.35 22.24
C VAL A 440 -8.60 -10.88 22.95
N PRO A 441 -8.72 -11.08 24.27
CA PRO A 441 -9.82 -10.52 25.02
C PRO A 441 -9.85 -8.99 24.87
N THR A 442 -10.99 -8.45 24.46
CA THR A 442 -11.16 -7.00 24.32
C THR A 442 -11.07 -6.32 25.69
N ALA A 443 -10.72 -5.03 25.69
CA ALA A 443 -10.66 -4.25 26.94
C ALA A 443 -12.02 -4.25 27.66
N PRO A 444 -12.10 -4.20 29.00
CA PRO A 444 -13.37 -4.26 29.73
C PRO A 444 -14.39 -3.16 29.39
N ARG A 445 -13.92 -2.06 28.79
CA ARG A 445 -14.71 -0.90 28.34
C ARG A 445 -15.01 -0.92 26.84
N TYR A 446 -14.74 -2.04 26.17
CA TYR A 446 -15.07 -2.22 24.76
C TYR A 446 -16.59 -2.33 24.59
N HIS A 447 -17.10 -1.62 23.60
CA HIS A 447 -18.51 -1.65 23.23
C HIS A 447 -18.70 -2.65 22.09
N GLY A 448 -19.02 -3.89 22.43
CA GLY A 448 -19.29 -4.97 21.46
C GLY A 448 -20.79 -5.20 21.21
N ARG A 449 -21.18 -6.46 21.08
CA ARG A 449 -22.58 -6.86 20.86
C ARG A 449 -23.46 -6.46 22.06
N HIS A 450 -24.64 -5.93 21.79
CA HIS A 450 -25.65 -5.66 22.81
C HIS A 450 -26.25 -6.98 23.33
N GLN A 451 -26.51 -7.03 24.63
CA GLN A 451 -27.19 -8.15 25.29
C GLN A 451 -28.29 -7.61 26.20
N LEU A 452 -29.49 -8.20 26.09
CA LEU A 452 -30.62 -8.01 26.99
C LEU A 452 -30.51 -8.99 28.16
N ASN A 453 -30.35 -8.47 29.36
CA ASN A 453 -30.15 -9.26 30.56
C ASN A 453 -31.46 -9.78 31.15
N ARG A 454 -31.33 -10.91 31.86
CA ARG A 454 -32.40 -11.53 32.65
C ARG A 454 -32.18 -11.28 34.15
N HIS A 455 -33.25 -11.34 34.91
CA HIS A 455 -33.23 -11.45 36.36
C HIS A 455 -32.77 -12.86 36.80
N PRO A 456 -32.37 -13.05 38.07
CA PRO A 456 -31.85 -14.32 38.55
C PRO A 456 -32.83 -15.50 38.44
N ASP A 457 -34.14 -15.24 38.41
CA ASP A 457 -35.21 -16.24 38.27
C ASP A 457 -35.51 -16.63 36.82
N GLY A 458 -35.05 -15.83 35.85
CA GLY A 458 -35.22 -16.08 34.41
C GLY A 458 -36.08 -15.05 33.67
N LEU A 459 -36.83 -14.21 34.40
CA LEU A 459 -37.62 -13.11 33.83
C LEU A 459 -36.72 -12.08 33.14
N GLU A 460 -37.24 -11.42 32.12
CA GLU A 460 -36.51 -10.40 31.36
C GLU A 460 -36.44 -9.08 32.15
N LYS A 461 -35.29 -8.40 32.12
CA LYS A 461 -35.17 -7.06 32.72
C LYS A 461 -35.80 -5.95 31.88
N CYS A 462 -36.03 -6.23 30.59
CA CYS A 462 -36.56 -5.23 29.66
C CYS A 462 -38.07 -5.06 29.86
N ILE A 463 -38.49 -3.86 30.23
CA ILE A 463 -39.90 -3.51 30.44
C ILE A 463 -40.57 -2.88 29.21
N GLY A 464 -39.86 -2.78 28.08
CA GLY A 464 -40.44 -2.22 26.83
C GLY A 464 -40.79 -0.73 26.89
N CYS A 465 -40.06 0.08 27.67
CA CYS A 465 -40.30 1.52 27.83
C CYS A 465 -39.82 2.42 26.67
N GLU A 466 -39.17 1.85 25.65
CA GLU A 466 -38.71 2.53 24.42
C GLU A 466 -37.64 3.62 24.59
N LEU A 467 -37.21 3.96 25.80
CA LEU A 467 -36.19 4.99 26.06
C LEU A 467 -34.85 4.74 25.36
N CYS A 468 -34.44 3.47 25.22
CA CYS A 468 -33.21 3.11 24.51
C CYS A 468 -33.29 3.37 22.99
N ALA A 469 -34.49 3.26 22.40
CA ALA A 469 -34.72 3.62 21.00
C ALA A 469 -34.64 5.13 20.81
N TRP A 470 -35.29 5.90 21.68
CA TRP A 470 -35.23 7.36 21.68
C TRP A 470 -33.82 7.93 21.89
N ALA A 471 -33.03 7.28 22.75
CA ALA A 471 -31.65 7.70 23.02
C ALA A 471 -30.67 7.34 21.89
N CYS A 472 -31.07 6.54 20.90
CA CYS A 472 -30.17 6.06 19.85
C CYS A 472 -29.96 7.15 18.78
N PRO A 473 -28.77 7.77 18.66
CA PRO A 473 -28.53 8.84 17.68
C PRO A 473 -28.56 8.33 16.24
N ALA A 474 -28.29 7.03 16.03
CA ALA A 474 -28.31 6.39 14.73
C ALA A 474 -29.69 5.83 14.37
N ASP A 475 -30.67 5.89 15.28
CA ASP A 475 -32.00 5.29 15.13
C ASP A 475 -31.90 3.80 14.70
N ALA A 476 -31.03 3.08 15.41
CA ALA A 476 -30.70 1.68 15.11
C ALA A 476 -31.56 0.69 15.91
N ILE A 477 -32.33 1.15 16.90
CA ILE A 477 -33.08 0.30 17.82
C ILE A 477 -34.58 0.53 17.60
N TYR A 478 -35.33 -0.55 17.41
CA TYR A 478 -36.78 -0.55 17.38
C TYR A 478 -37.31 -1.35 18.56
N VAL A 479 -38.22 -0.76 19.35
CA VAL A 479 -38.81 -1.40 20.52
C VAL A 479 -40.32 -1.19 20.48
N GLU A 480 -41.06 -2.25 20.77
CA GLU A 480 -42.51 -2.20 20.96
C GLU A 480 -42.87 -2.93 22.25
N GLY A 481 -43.41 -2.21 23.23
CA GLY A 481 -43.82 -2.78 24.52
C GLY A 481 -45.25 -3.33 24.50
N ALA A 482 -45.50 -4.44 25.20
CA ALA A 482 -46.84 -4.99 25.46
C ALA A 482 -47.05 -5.22 26.96
N ASP A 483 -48.30 -5.41 27.38
CA ASP A 483 -48.67 -5.57 28.78
C ASP A 483 -48.57 -7.05 29.21
N ASN A 484 -48.05 -7.30 30.41
CA ASN A 484 -48.05 -8.64 31.02
C ASN A 484 -49.46 -9.01 31.49
N THR A 485 -49.83 -10.28 31.37
CA THR A 485 -51.07 -10.81 31.94
C THR A 485 -50.77 -11.65 33.19
N GLU A 486 -51.80 -11.99 33.97
CA GLU A 486 -51.63 -12.86 35.15
C GLU A 486 -51.12 -14.27 34.78
N THR A 487 -51.42 -14.73 33.57
CA THR A 487 -51.02 -16.05 33.05
C THR A 487 -49.75 -16.02 32.20
N GLU A 488 -49.46 -14.91 31.52
CA GLU A 488 -48.30 -14.76 30.63
C GLU A 488 -47.47 -13.53 31.04
N ARG A 489 -46.47 -13.76 31.88
CA ARG A 489 -45.56 -12.72 32.42
C ARG A 489 -44.13 -12.96 31.98
N PHE A 490 -43.56 -12.00 31.24
CA PHE A 490 -42.19 -12.08 30.70
C PHE A 490 -41.19 -11.20 31.45
N SER A 491 -41.66 -10.14 32.10
CA SER A 491 -40.89 -9.23 32.94
C SER A 491 -41.60 -9.03 34.29
N PRO A 492 -40.92 -8.55 35.34
CA PRO A 492 -41.57 -8.27 36.61
C PRO A 492 -42.63 -7.15 36.48
N GLY A 493 -42.34 -6.05 35.79
CA GLY A 493 -43.27 -4.91 35.72
C GLY A 493 -44.60 -5.18 34.99
N GLU A 494 -45.42 -4.13 34.85
CA GLU A 494 -46.69 -4.20 34.11
C GLU A 494 -46.49 -4.48 32.61
N ARG A 495 -45.33 -4.12 32.05
CA ARG A 495 -45.02 -4.19 30.62
C ARG A 495 -43.72 -4.95 30.34
N TYR A 496 -43.64 -5.54 29.15
CA TYR A 496 -42.45 -6.21 28.62
C TYR A 496 -42.18 -5.75 27.18
N GLY A 497 -40.93 -5.91 26.71
CA GLY A 497 -40.61 -5.66 25.30
C GLY A 497 -41.14 -6.80 24.42
N ARG A 498 -42.23 -6.60 23.68
CA ARG A 498 -42.77 -7.59 22.75
C ARG A 498 -41.88 -7.76 21.54
N VAL A 499 -41.51 -6.63 20.93
CA VAL A 499 -40.54 -6.57 19.82
C VAL A 499 -39.35 -5.77 20.31
N TYR A 500 -38.15 -6.30 20.09
CA TYR A 500 -36.92 -5.59 20.35
C TYR A 500 -35.95 -5.94 19.23
N GLN A 501 -35.56 -4.97 18.42
CA GLN A 501 -34.67 -5.17 17.29
C GLN A 501 -33.53 -4.15 17.32
N ILE A 502 -32.32 -4.59 17.00
CA ILE A 502 -31.16 -3.72 16.80
C ILE A 502 -30.59 -3.98 15.41
N ASN A 503 -30.52 -2.93 14.60
CA ASN A 503 -29.90 -2.95 13.29
C ASN A 503 -28.41 -2.60 13.40
N TYR A 504 -27.55 -3.63 13.35
CA TYR A 504 -26.10 -3.47 13.45
C TYR A 504 -25.46 -2.81 12.21
N LEU A 505 -26.17 -2.68 11.09
CA LEU A 505 -25.70 -1.88 9.96
C LEU A 505 -25.77 -0.37 10.23
N ARG A 506 -26.63 0.05 11.17
CA ARG A 506 -26.77 1.46 11.58
C ARG A 506 -26.06 1.76 12.89
N CYS A 507 -25.91 0.77 13.76
CA CYS A 507 -25.35 0.99 15.09
C CYS A 507 -23.89 1.47 15.04
N ILE A 508 -23.59 2.52 15.79
CA ILE A 508 -22.24 3.11 15.89
C ILE A 508 -21.50 2.73 17.19
N GLY A 509 -22.07 1.85 18.02
CA GLY A 509 -21.41 1.37 19.25
C GLY A 509 -21.17 2.44 20.32
N CYS A 510 -21.95 3.52 20.36
CA CYS A 510 -21.71 4.64 21.28
C CYS A 510 -22.05 4.36 22.75
N GLY A 511 -22.94 3.40 23.05
CA GLY A 511 -23.34 3.03 24.41
C GLY A 511 -24.44 3.88 25.07
N LEU A 512 -24.93 4.94 24.40
CA LEU A 512 -25.97 5.84 24.96
C LEU A 512 -27.27 5.12 25.34
N CYS A 513 -27.64 4.06 24.61
CA CYS A 513 -28.81 3.24 24.89
C CYS A 513 -28.75 2.50 26.24
N ILE A 514 -27.54 2.21 26.75
CA ILE A 514 -27.34 1.59 28.07
C ILE A 514 -27.57 2.62 29.17
N GLU A 515 -26.97 3.80 29.03
CA GLU A 515 -27.10 4.89 30.01
C GLU A 515 -28.56 5.36 30.12
N ALA A 516 -29.30 5.34 29.02
CA ALA A 516 -30.72 5.66 28.99
C ALA A 516 -31.63 4.55 29.57
N CYS A 517 -31.12 3.34 29.81
CA CYS A 517 -31.94 2.20 30.24
C CYS A 517 -32.20 2.24 31.77
N PRO A 518 -33.45 2.48 32.23
CA PRO A 518 -33.73 2.64 33.66
C PRO A 518 -33.55 1.35 34.47
N THR A 519 -33.87 0.19 33.87
CA THR A 519 -33.73 -1.13 34.51
C THR A 519 -32.34 -1.75 34.33
N ARG A 520 -31.42 -1.07 33.62
CA ARG A 520 -30.13 -1.64 33.16
C ARG A 520 -30.31 -3.01 32.48
N ALA A 521 -31.39 -3.15 31.71
CA ALA A 521 -31.69 -4.36 30.95
C ALA A 521 -30.70 -4.58 29.82
N LEU A 522 -30.17 -3.51 29.23
CA LEU A 522 -29.25 -3.57 28.11
C LEU A 522 -27.80 -3.40 28.59
N THR A 523 -26.90 -4.25 28.12
CA THR A 523 -25.46 -4.13 28.34
C THR A 523 -24.70 -4.42 27.06
N MET A 524 -23.52 -3.82 26.89
CA MET A 524 -22.61 -4.15 25.79
C MET A 524 -21.65 -5.22 26.27
N THR A 525 -21.53 -6.28 25.48
CA THR A 525 -20.57 -7.35 25.72
C THR A 525 -19.23 -7.02 25.07
N ASN A 526 -18.26 -7.88 25.32
CA ASN A 526 -16.94 -7.82 24.74
C ASN A 526 -16.83 -8.55 23.39
N GLU A 527 -17.96 -9.09 22.90
CA GLU A 527 -18.04 -9.82 21.63
C GLU A 527 -18.02 -8.84 20.46
N TYR A 528 -17.03 -8.97 19.59
CA TYR A 528 -16.79 -8.06 18.46
C TYR A 528 -17.05 -8.71 17.09
N GLU A 529 -17.28 -10.03 17.05
CA GLU A 529 -17.50 -10.78 15.82
C GLU A 529 -18.99 -10.81 15.47
N MET A 530 -19.44 -9.77 14.78
CA MET A 530 -20.83 -9.63 14.32
C MET A 530 -20.93 -9.62 12.79
N ALA A 531 -19.87 -10.01 12.08
CA ALA A 531 -19.83 -9.97 10.63
C ALA A 531 -20.63 -11.14 10.03
N ASP A 532 -21.47 -10.84 9.04
CA ASP A 532 -22.25 -11.82 8.30
C ASP A 532 -22.27 -11.46 6.80
N ASN A 533 -22.60 -12.43 5.97
CA ASN A 533 -22.68 -12.32 4.51
C ASN A 533 -24.07 -11.87 4.03
N ASN A 534 -25.04 -11.73 4.93
CA ASN A 534 -26.39 -11.28 4.62
C ASN A 534 -26.76 -10.03 5.44
N ARG A 535 -27.45 -9.08 4.79
CA ARG A 535 -27.97 -7.88 5.45
C ARG A 535 -29.04 -8.20 6.50
N ALA A 536 -29.89 -9.20 6.24
CA ALA A 536 -30.99 -9.53 7.12
C ALA A 536 -30.52 -10.07 8.48
N SER A 537 -29.41 -10.83 8.51
CA SER A 537 -28.87 -11.38 9.74
C SER A 537 -28.12 -10.38 10.62
N LEU A 538 -27.92 -9.15 10.12
CA LEU A 538 -27.38 -8.02 10.91
C LEU A 538 -28.50 -7.22 11.61
N ILE A 539 -29.75 -7.64 11.49
CA ILE A 539 -30.87 -7.13 12.27
C ILE A 539 -31.12 -8.17 13.36
N PHE A 540 -30.64 -7.89 14.57
CA PHE A 540 -30.76 -8.83 15.68
C PHE A 540 -32.10 -8.60 16.33
N GLU A 541 -32.85 -9.68 16.50
CA GLU A 541 -34.14 -9.66 17.18
C GLU A 541 -33.96 -9.92 18.67
N LYS A 542 -35.07 -9.87 19.40
CA LYS A 542 -35.09 -10.00 20.86
C LYS A 542 -34.44 -11.31 21.30
N GLU A 543 -34.71 -12.38 20.57
CA GLU A 543 -34.20 -13.73 20.82
C GLU A 543 -32.68 -13.80 20.68
N ASP A 544 -32.10 -13.09 19.70
CA ASP A 544 -30.66 -13.01 19.48
C ASP A 544 -29.95 -12.16 20.55
N LEU A 545 -30.67 -11.20 21.13
CA LEU A 545 -30.12 -10.27 22.12
C LEU A 545 -30.26 -10.78 23.55
N LEU A 546 -31.25 -11.63 23.83
CA LEU A 546 -31.52 -12.14 25.18
C LEU A 546 -30.38 -13.00 25.70
N ALA A 547 -29.97 -12.73 26.94
CA ALA A 547 -29.01 -13.54 27.65
C ALA A 547 -29.54 -15.00 27.76
N PRO A 548 -28.66 -16.01 27.61
CA PRO A 548 -29.07 -17.40 27.74
C PRO A 548 -29.55 -17.72 29.16
N LEU A 549 -30.51 -18.63 29.29
CA LEU A 549 -30.99 -19.13 30.59
C LEU A 549 -29.89 -19.95 31.27
N ARG A 550 -29.60 -19.65 32.54
CA ARG A 550 -28.62 -20.40 33.36
C ARG A 550 -29.31 -21.56 34.07
N SER A 551 -28.52 -22.54 34.52
CA SER A 551 -29.02 -23.69 35.29
C SER A 551 -29.82 -23.20 36.52
N GLY A 552 -31.06 -23.67 36.66
CA GLY A 552 -31.98 -23.28 37.73
C GLY A 552 -32.83 -22.03 37.47
N MET A 553 -32.69 -21.36 36.32
CA MET A 553 -33.63 -20.34 35.86
C MET A 553 -34.86 -20.97 35.21
N LEU A 554 -36.03 -20.37 35.40
CA LEU A 554 -37.26 -20.77 34.73
C LEU A 554 -37.40 -20.00 33.40
N PRO A 555 -37.78 -20.65 32.29
CA PRO A 555 -38.07 -19.94 31.06
C PRO A 555 -39.35 -19.10 31.23
N PRO A 556 -39.35 -17.81 30.87
CA PRO A 556 -40.60 -17.05 30.82
C PRO A 556 -41.51 -17.60 29.70
N PRO A 557 -42.85 -17.55 29.88
CA PRO A 557 -43.55 -16.82 30.94
C PRO A 557 -43.68 -17.59 32.27
N HIS A 558 -43.48 -16.91 33.41
CA HIS A 558 -43.78 -17.44 34.74
C HIS A 558 -44.12 -16.33 35.74
N ALA A 559 -44.78 -16.68 36.86
CA ALA A 559 -45.11 -15.72 37.91
C ALA A 559 -43.86 -15.20 38.63
N MET A 560 -43.96 -14.01 39.25
CA MET A 560 -42.90 -13.48 40.10
C MET A 560 -42.53 -14.44 41.23
N TYR A 561 -41.32 -14.26 41.76
CA TYR A 561 -40.88 -14.97 42.94
C TYR A 561 -41.86 -14.74 44.11
N PRO A 562 -42.28 -15.79 44.84
CA PRO A 562 -43.28 -15.67 45.89
C PRO A 562 -42.90 -14.62 46.95
N GLY A 563 -43.77 -13.63 47.15
CA GLY A 563 -43.58 -12.56 48.14
C GLY A 563 -42.61 -11.45 47.72
N ALA A 564 -42.04 -11.51 46.52
CA ALA A 564 -41.23 -10.42 45.97
C ALA A 564 -42.12 -9.31 45.39
N THR A 565 -41.69 -8.06 45.57
CA THR A 565 -42.30 -6.89 44.94
C THR A 565 -41.49 -6.42 43.73
N ASP A 566 -42.07 -5.57 42.89
CA ASP A 566 -41.37 -4.94 41.74
C ASP A 566 -40.08 -4.23 42.18
N GLU A 567 -40.10 -3.62 43.37
CA GLU A 567 -38.94 -2.95 43.97
C GLU A 567 -37.83 -3.95 44.30
N ASP A 568 -38.16 -5.14 44.79
CA ASP A 568 -37.18 -6.19 45.09
C ASP A 568 -36.47 -6.69 43.81
N TYR A 569 -37.18 -6.71 42.68
CA TYR A 569 -36.58 -7.00 41.37
C TYR A 569 -35.63 -5.89 40.90
N TYR A 570 -36.02 -4.62 41.08
CA TYR A 570 -35.19 -3.46 40.74
C TYR A 570 -33.92 -3.38 41.58
N LEU A 571 -34.02 -3.70 42.87
CA LEU A 571 -32.89 -3.74 43.81
C LEU A 571 -32.05 -5.02 43.70
N GLY A 572 -32.49 -6.00 42.90
CA GLY A 572 -31.79 -7.27 42.70
C GLY A 572 -31.81 -8.19 43.93
N LYS A 573 -32.83 -8.09 44.78
CA LYS A 573 -33.00 -8.88 46.02
C LYS A 573 -33.63 -10.27 45.78
N VAL A 574 -34.07 -10.56 44.56
CA VAL A 574 -34.66 -11.85 44.19
C VAL A 574 -33.57 -12.94 44.19
N PRO A 575 -33.76 -14.05 44.93
CA PRO A 575 -32.76 -15.11 45.01
C PRO A 575 -32.57 -15.75 43.64
N GLY A 576 -31.31 -15.86 43.21
CA GLY A 576 -30.93 -16.64 42.04
C GLY A 576 -30.73 -18.11 42.36
N PRO A 577 -30.61 -18.97 41.34
CA PRO A 577 -30.17 -20.34 41.55
C PRO A 577 -28.79 -20.34 42.22
N GLU A 578 -28.62 -21.13 43.29
CA GLU A 578 -27.33 -21.33 43.94
C GLU A 578 -26.29 -21.74 42.89
N ALA A 579 -25.18 -21.01 42.82
CA ALA A 579 -24.14 -21.24 41.83
C ALA A 579 -23.40 -22.56 42.09
N THR A 580 -23.83 -23.65 41.46
CA THR A 580 -22.97 -24.81 41.25
C THR A 580 -22.01 -24.49 40.11
N VAL A 581 -20.77 -24.20 40.48
CA VAL A 581 -19.66 -24.02 39.53
C VAL A 581 -19.27 -25.39 39.00
N ASP A 582 -19.49 -25.62 37.72
CA ASP A 582 -18.69 -26.54 36.90
C ASP A 582 -18.65 -26.00 35.46
N VAL A 583 -17.68 -25.12 35.21
CA VAL A 583 -17.21 -24.81 33.86
C VAL A 583 -15.90 -25.58 33.67
N PRO A 584 -15.83 -26.60 32.82
CA PRO A 584 -14.58 -27.28 32.57
C PRO A 584 -13.68 -26.40 31.68
N GLY A 585 -12.63 -25.83 32.29
CA GLY A 585 -11.39 -25.44 31.60
C GLY A 585 -11.23 -23.97 31.20
N GLY A 586 -10.59 -23.17 32.06
CA GLY A 586 -9.98 -21.88 31.72
C GLY A 586 -9.43 -21.20 32.98
N PRO A 587 -8.15 -20.79 33.07
CA PRO A 587 -7.54 -20.43 34.34
C PRO A 587 -7.89 -19.00 34.76
N GLY A 588 -8.21 -18.85 36.05
CA GLY A 588 -8.10 -17.58 36.77
C GLY A 588 -9.43 -16.96 37.20
N HIS A 589 -9.80 -17.19 38.46
CA HIS A 589 -10.82 -16.44 39.16
C HIS A 589 -10.61 -14.92 39.02
N VAL A 590 -11.63 -14.22 38.52
CA VAL A 590 -11.83 -12.80 38.80
C VAL A 590 -13.16 -12.67 39.53
N ALA A 591 -13.10 -12.19 40.77
CA ALA A 591 -14.26 -11.96 41.61
C ALA A 591 -15.29 -11.05 40.91
N ALA A 592 -16.57 -11.34 41.09
CA ALA A 592 -17.67 -10.53 40.58
C ALA A 592 -17.54 -9.07 41.06
N PRO A 593 -17.59 -8.06 40.17
CA PRO A 593 -17.67 -6.68 40.62
C PRO A 593 -19.03 -6.45 41.28
N GLN A 594 -19.01 -5.99 42.53
CA GLN A 594 -20.18 -5.36 43.16
C GLN A 594 -20.70 -4.24 42.25
N PRO A 595 -22.01 -3.97 42.22
CA PRO A 595 -22.55 -2.86 41.46
C PRO A 595 -21.93 -1.56 41.99
N ALA A 596 -21.12 -0.92 41.16
CA ALA A 596 -20.49 0.35 41.49
C ALA A 596 -21.58 1.38 41.79
N ALA A 597 -21.63 1.80 43.06
CA ALA A 597 -22.31 3.01 43.46
C ALA A 597 -21.71 4.17 42.66
N ALA A 598 -22.58 4.95 42.01
CA ALA A 598 -22.20 6.21 41.40
C ALA A 598 -21.73 7.16 42.51
N GLY A 599 -20.42 7.22 42.72
CA GLY A 599 -19.74 8.19 43.57
C GLY A 599 -18.75 8.96 42.71
N ALA A 600 -19.02 10.25 42.54
CA ALA A 600 -18.16 11.17 41.82
C ALA A 600 -16.77 11.25 42.45
N GLU A 601 -15.72 10.91 41.70
CA GLU A 601 -14.37 11.43 41.93
C GLU A 601 -13.59 11.36 40.61
N GLY A 602 -13.53 12.50 39.93
CA GLY A 602 -12.62 12.73 38.82
C GLY A 602 -11.19 12.83 39.36
N GLY A 603 -10.38 11.83 39.05
CA GLY A 603 -8.95 11.79 39.37
C GLY A 603 -8.13 11.56 38.12
N ALA A 604 -7.36 12.58 37.76
CA ALA A 604 -6.42 12.61 36.65
C ALA A 604 -5.44 11.43 36.64
N ARG A 605 -5.24 10.83 35.45
CA ARG A 605 -3.96 10.30 34.95
C ARG A 605 -3.89 10.40 33.44
#